data_AF-A0A9D7XFK0-F1
#
_entry.id   AF-A0A9D7XFK0-F1
#
_cell.length_a   1.000
_cell.length_b   1.000
_cell.length_c   1.000
_cell.angle_alpha   90.00
_cell.angle_beta   90.00
_cell.angle_gamma   90.00
#
_symmetry.space_group_name_H-M   'P 1'
#
loop_
_entity.id
_entity.type
_entity.pdbx_description
1 polymer ?
#
loop_
_entity_poly.entity_id
_entity_poly.type
_entity_poly.pdbx_seq_one_letter_code
_entity_poly.pdbx_strand_id
1 'polypeptide(L)'
;MTIARFLLPCSCCCSAATAPAQSLPDPATATRRVESAVEAVQGSVNNRVTFEGDAATLERLLSDYQSLLSMQQVEQYRGALEAARAEYQRFALAEDLERLDSEVAALETKWQQLATQLGSDELSPNSREGEIGDLRREIERLNAARGKLGGSAADALGERISSVAQAFETTVGGAEAAAELASAREYWERDSAQTVGWEQEQPIDFASYASTRSQASDAFGLPKTLELFQLANSKLAQARENNSPAAYVEQIEAIRVASHSRLLTAVRQLVDAGHALDAGDERTREAMLRLDEALRVTLSAERDPEFQALATRTGQWLKTAADADTSSEEGRARYYERMKVSAAAAWPQMEDQFEAERGFDPTNPGAMEGKLIRVETDNLMGWRFKVGDFPFATTLSGLPVAAIYDPVVAAAIDEVEGKLGRALGDSDDDGRWTIIAQVTGKMGRMQLRKQIEGDIRDSSSGEKLGTYSGEAAESVDAPILRIVAAYVGPLAVSAGVGVAQVDGSLAACWRRAQSGRESGGGTAPFGRFTVLSLLLLGAELLDRRAPGRRPRAGASPHRPRTSIARAHCCRGSVLGSPWPACSGCWPD
;
A
#
# COMPACT_ATOMS: atom_id res chain seq x y z
N MET A 1 3.44 17.43 53.58
CA MET A 1 4.07 18.52 54.39
C MET A 1 3.25 18.70 55.64
N THR A 2 3.84 18.36 56.77
CA THR A 2 3.21 18.21 58.08
C THR A 2 3.22 19.56 58.79
N ILE A 3 2.06 20.17 59.02
CA ILE A 3 1.98 21.45 59.74
C ILE A 3 2.08 21.18 61.24
N ALA A 4 3.18 21.64 61.81
CA ALA A 4 3.51 21.59 63.21
C ALA A 4 2.57 22.46 64.05
N ARG A 5 1.98 21.86 65.09
CA ARG A 5 1.29 22.55 66.18
C ARG A 5 2.32 23.29 67.04
N PHE A 6 2.30 24.61 67.02
CA PHE A 6 2.96 25.44 68.02
C PHE A 6 2.15 25.41 69.32
N LEU A 7 2.66 24.70 70.33
CA LEU A 7 2.26 24.83 71.73
C LEU A 7 3.21 25.85 72.38
N LEU A 8 2.67 26.97 72.84
CA LEU A 8 3.36 27.93 73.71
C LEU A 8 2.86 27.73 75.15
N PRO A 9 3.74 27.59 76.15
CA PRO A 9 3.34 27.43 77.54
C PRO A 9 3.07 28.79 78.17
N CYS A 10 1.81 29.09 78.48
CA CYS A 10 1.46 30.26 79.28
C CYS A 10 1.51 29.87 80.77
N SER A 11 2.54 30.37 81.46
CA SER A 11 2.72 30.21 82.91
C SER A 11 1.52 30.72 83.69
N CYS A 12 0.93 29.83 84.50
CA CYS A 12 0.02 30.16 85.58
C CYS A 12 0.74 30.97 86.66
N CYS A 13 0.51 32.28 86.70
CA CYS A 13 0.58 33.07 87.93
C CYS A 13 -0.84 33.33 88.41
N CYS A 14 -1.33 32.48 89.32
CA CYS A 14 -2.54 32.70 90.07
C CYS A 14 -2.34 33.87 91.05
N SER A 15 -2.62 35.09 90.61
CA SER A 15 -2.97 36.19 91.51
C SER A 15 -4.48 36.36 91.48
N ALA A 16 -5.15 35.82 92.50
CA ALA A 16 -6.54 36.08 92.78
C ALA A 16 -6.69 37.55 93.21
N ALA A 17 -6.86 38.45 92.25
CA ALA A 17 -7.43 39.76 92.51
C ALA A 17 -8.93 39.55 92.69
N THR A 18 -9.41 39.57 93.92
CA THR A 18 -10.81 39.81 94.27
C THR A 18 -11.21 41.13 93.62
N ALA A 19 -11.89 41.06 92.48
CA ALA A 19 -12.62 42.19 91.96
C ALA A 19 -13.59 42.66 93.06
N PRO A 20 -13.65 43.96 93.39
CA PRO A 20 -14.70 44.44 94.26
C PRO A 20 -16.02 44.03 93.60
N ALA A 21 -16.92 43.39 94.37
CA ALA A 21 -18.29 43.19 93.95
C ALA A 21 -18.83 44.56 93.56
N GLN A 22 -18.86 44.87 92.26
CA GLN A 22 -19.51 46.07 91.77
C GLN A 22 -20.95 45.90 92.21
N SER A 23 -21.36 46.72 93.17
CA SER A 23 -22.74 46.76 93.62
C SER A 23 -23.60 46.88 92.36
N LEU A 24 -24.46 45.90 92.16
CA LEU A 24 -25.42 45.92 91.07
C LEU A 24 -26.10 47.31 91.05
N PRO A 25 -26.14 47.98 89.89
CA PRO A 25 -26.77 49.29 89.80
C PRO A 25 -28.24 49.20 90.21
N ASP A 26 -28.84 50.32 90.59
CA ASP A 26 -30.29 50.35 90.81
C ASP A 26 -31.04 49.96 89.51
N PRO A 27 -32.29 49.48 89.60
CA PRO A 27 -33.06 49.03 88.44
C PRO A 27 -33.23 50.09 87.33
N ALA A 28 -33.29 51.38 87.67
CA ALA A 28 -33.43 52.45 86.69
C ALA A 28 -32.13 52.67 85.91
N THR A 29 -30.99 52.60 86.59
CA THR A 29 -29.66 52.68 85.99
C THR A 29 -29.37 51.43 85.14
N ALA A 30 -29.79 50.24 85.57
CA ALA A 30 -29.70 49.01 84.79
C ALA A 30 -30.54 49.12 83.49
N THR A 31 -31.78 49.58 83.59
CA THR A 31 -32.68 49.81 82.44
C THR A 31 -32.03 50.77 81.43
N ARG A 32 -31.55 51.94 81.87
CA ARG A 32 -30.92 52.94 81.00
C ARG A 32 -29.66 52.41 80.27
N ARG A 33 -28.86 51.58 80.95
CA ARG A 33 -27.66 50.98 80.34
C ARG A 33 -28.02 49.96 79.26
N VAL A 34 -29.06 49.16 79.48
CA VAL A 34 -29.56 48.21 78.47
C VAL A 34 -30.19 48.94 77.30
N GLU A 35 -31.00 49.98 77.55
CA GLU A 35 -31.59 50.83 76.49
C GLU A 35 -30.50 51.48 75.63
N SER A 36 -29.46 52.05 76.24
CA SER A 36 -28.33 52.63 75.52
C SER A 36 -27.55 51.58 74.71
N ALA A 37 -27.43 50.34 75.19
CA ALA A 37 -26.81 49.25 74.44
C ALA A 37 -27.70 48.75 73.29
N VAL A 38 -29.03 48.76 73.45
CA VAL A 38 -29.97 48.48 72.36
C VAL A 38 -29.87 49.55 71.28
N GLU A 39 -29.80 50.83 71.64
CA GLU A 39 -29.58 51.94 70.70
C GLU A 39 -28.25 51.79 69.94
N ALA A 40 -27.17 51.38 70.63
CA ALA A 40 -25.88 51.14 70.01
C ALA A 40 -25.95 50.00 68.98
N VAL A 41 -26.56 48.86 69.34
CA VAL A 41 -26.78 47.72 68.43
C VAL A 41 -27.63 48.12 67.22
N GLN A 42 -28.69 48.90 67.43
CA GLN A 42 -29.54 49.40 66.34
C GLN A 42 -28.79 50.39 65.45
N GLY A 43 -27.94 51.25 66.01
CA GLY A 43 -27.11 52.19 65.27
C GLY A 43 -25.99 51.52 64.46
N SER A 44 -25.60 50.29 64.81
CA SER A 44 -24.50 49.56 64.17
C SER A 44 -24.91 48.46 63.19
N VAL A 45 -26.22 48.25 62.92
CA VAL A 45 -26.70 47.21 61.98
C VAL A 45 -26.09 47.28 60.58
N ASN A 46 -25.61 48.45 60.16
CA ASN A 46 -24.95 48.67 58.86
C ASN A 46 -23.41 48.75 58.96
N ASN A 47 -22.81 48.30 60.07
CA ASN A 47 -21.36 48.34 60.29
C ASN A 47 -20.84 47.00 60.82
N ARG A 48 -20.22 46.22 59.92
CA ARG A 48 -19.62 44.90 60.21
C ARG A 48 -18.57 44.91 61.31
N VAL A 49 -17.88 46.03 61.54
CA VAL A 49 -16.80 46.11 62.52
C VAL A 49 -17.35 46.31 63.93
N THR A 50 -18.43 47.07 64.08
CA THR A 50 -18.94 47.48 65.40
C THR A 50 -20.13 46.65 65.88
N PHE A 51 -20.94 46.11 64.95
CA PHE A 51 -22.16 45.37 65.30
C PHE A 51 -21.92 44.19 66.26
N GLU A 52 -20.92 43.36 65.98
CA GLU A 52 -20.64 42.17 66.82
C GLU A 52 -20.21 42.57 68.24
N GLY A 53 -19.46 43.66 68.37
CA GLY A 53 -19.03 44.20 69.67
C GLY A 53 -20.20 44.78 70.47
N ASP A 54 -21.09 45.52 69.80
CA ASP A 54 -22.28 46.09 70.43
C ASP A 54 -23.28 44.99 70.82
N ALA A 55 -23.47 43.99 69.96
CA ALA A 55 -24.35 42.85 70.21
C ALA A 55 -23.86 42.01 71.40
N ALA A 56 -22.57 41.68 71.45
CA ALA A 56 -21.96 40.98 72.58
C ALA A 56 -22.06 41.79 73.89
N THR A 57 -21.95 43.12 73.80
CA THR A 57 -22.12 44.02 74.96
C THR A 57 -23.56 43.98 75.47
N LEU A 58 -24.56 44.04 74.60
CA LEU A 58 -25.96 43.92 74.98
C LEU A 58 -26.28 42.55 75.59
N GLU A 59 -25.78 41.45 75.01
CA GLU A 59 -25.96 40.10 75.57
C GLU A 59 -25.39 39.98 76.98
N ARG A 60 -24.18 40.53 77.19
CA ARG A 60 -23.55 40.57 78.51
C ARG A 60 -24.39 41.36 79.51
N LEU A 61 -24.86 42.56 79.13
CA LEU A 61 -25.70 43.39 80.01
C LEU A 61 -27.04 42.72 80.35
N LEU A 62 -27.65 42.01 79.39
CA LEU A 62 -28.89 41.25 79.63
C LEU A 62 -28.68 40.08 80.59
N SER A 63 -27.51 39.44 80.56
CA SER A 63 -27.12 38.42 81.53
C SER A 63 -26.84 39.01 82.91
N ASP A 64 -26.04 40.09 82.96
CA ASP A 64 -25.60 40.73 84.21
C ASP A 64 -26.78 41.36 85.00
N TYR A 65 -27.81 41.86 84.31
CA TYR A 65 -28.94 42.58 84.91
C TYR A 65 -30.26 41.79 84.95
N GLN A 66 -30.22 40.48 84.69
CA GLN A 66 -31.43 39.64 84.64
C GLN A 66 -32.26 39.67 85.94
N SER A 67 -31.61 39.81 87.11
CA SER A 67 -32.29 39.89 88.42
C SER A 67 -32.89 41.26 88.74
N LEU A 68 -32.56 42.29 87.96
CA LEU A 68 -32.98 43.68 88.16
C LEU A 68 -34.04 44.13 87.15
N LEU A 69 -34.19 43.41 86.04
CA LEU A 69 -35.13 43.69 84.97
C LEU A 69 -36.36 42.78 85.10
N SER A 70 -37.52 43.26 84.66
CA SER A 70 -38.68 42.38 84.52
C SER A 70 -38.48 41.38 83.38
N MET A 71 -39.10 40.20 83.50
CA MET A 71 -39.09 39.19 82.42
C MET A 71 -39.53 39.77 81.08
N GLN A 72 -40.55 40.64 81.09
CA GLN A 72 -41.07 41.29 79.90
C GLN A 72 -40.05 42.23 79.23
N GLN A 73 -39.25 42.97 80.02
CA GLN A 73 -38.18 43.82 79.49
C GLN A 73 -37.05 42.98 78.88
N VAL A 74 -36.64 41.90 79.53
CA VAL A 74 -35.59 41.01 79.01
C VAL A 74 -36.03 40.38 77.68
N GLU A 75 -37.27 39.92 77.58
CA GLU A 75 -37.85 39.40 76.33
C GLU A 75 -37.90 40.46 75.23
N GLN A 76 -38.33 41.69 75.56
CA GLN A 76 -38.35 42.81 74.63
C GLN A 76 -36.96 43.12 74.06
N TYR A 77 -35.93 43.20 74.92
CA TYR A 77 -34.57 43.50 74.47
C TYR A 77 -33.91 42.35 73.70
N ARG A 78 -34.22 41.09 74.04
CA ARG A 78 -33.81 39.93 73.22
C ARG A 78 -34.47 39.97 71.84
N GLY A 79 -35.76 40.27 71.77
CA GLY A 79 -36.46 40.46 70.49
C GLY A 79 -35.85 41.60 69.66
N ALA A 80 -35.46 42.71 70.29
CA ALA A 80 -34.77 43.81 69.62
C ALA A 80 -33.38 43.39 69.08
N LEU A 81 -32.61 42.63 69.85
CA LEU A 81 -31.32 42.09 69.41
C LEU A 81 -31.47 41.11 68.25
N GLU A 82 -32.47 40.22 68.30
CA GLU A 82 -32.77 39.28 67.20
C GLU A 82 -33.18 40.01 65.91
N ALA A 83 -34.02 41.06 66.03
CA ALA A 83 -34.40 41.90 64.91
C ALA A 83 -33.18 42.61 64.30
N ALA A 84 -32.32 43.19 65.14
CA ALA A 84 -31.09 43.85 64.71
C ALA A 84 -30.10 42.86 64.05
N ARG A 85 -30.00 41.63 64.56
CA ARG A 85 -29.21 40.55 63.93
C ARG A 85 -29.74 40.16 62.56
N ALA A 86 -31.05 40.07 62.40
CA ALA A 86 -31.66 39.79 61.10
C ALA A 86 -31.42 40.92 60.10
N GLU A 87 -31.46 42.18 60.54
CA GLU A 87 -31.15 43.34 59.71
C GLU A 87 -29.66 43.38 59.33
N TYR A 88 -28.76 43.18 60.29
CA TYR A 88 -27.32 43.06 60.05
C TYR A 88 -27.00 41.95 59.04
N GLN A 89 -27.60 40.76 59.19
CA GLN A 89 -27.40 39.66 58.24
C GLN A 89 -27.86 40.01 56.82
N ARG A 90 -28.96 40.77 56.67
CA ARG A 90 -29.42 41.25 55.35
C ARG A 90 -28.45 42.26 54.75
N PHE A 91 -27.97 43.21 55.55
CA PHE A 91 -26.95 44.18 55.12
C PHE A 91 -25.66 43.47 54.69
N ALA A 92 -25.16 42.57 55.54
CA ALA A 92 -23.96 41.79 55.29
C ALA A 92 -24.07 40.95 54.01
N LEU A 93 -25.22 40.32 53.76
CA LEU A 93 -25.47 39.57 52.52
C LEU A 93 -25.48 40.49 51.30
N ALA A 94 -26.14 41.65 51.39
CA ALA A 94 -26.20 42.62 50.29
C ALA A 94 -24.79 43.15 49.91
N GLU A 95 -23.97 43.48 50.89
CA GLU A 95 -22.59 43.94 50.68
C GLU A 95 -21.71 42.84 50.06
N ASP A 96 -21.83 41.59 50.52
CA ASP A 96 -21.07 40.48 49.92
C ASP A 96 -21.52 40.18 48.49
N LEU A 97 -22.82 40.31 48.18
CA LEU A 97 -23.35 40.17 46.82
C LEU A 97 -22.86 41.29 45.90
N GLU A 98 -22.83 42.55 46.37
CA GLU A 98 -22.32 43.70 45.60
C GLU A 98 -20.83 43.56 45.30
N ARG A 99 -20.05 43.12 46.29
CA ARG A 99 -18.63 42.80 46.10
C ARG A 99 -18.46 41.68 45.07
N LEU A 100 -19.21 40.59 45.19
CA LEU A 100 -19.13 39.48 44.24
C LEU A 100 -19.52 39.92 42.84
N ASP A 101 -20.56 40.73 42.68
CA ASP A 101 -20.99 41.28 41.40
C ASP A 101 -19.88 42.12 40.74
N SER A 102 -19.20 42.96 41.51
CA SER A 102 -18.04 43.74 41.05
C SER A 102 -16.88 42.85 40.57
N GLU A 103 -16.59 41.76 41.30
CA GLU A 103 -15.56 40.80 40.91
C GLU A 103 -15.95 39.99 39.66
N VAL A 104 -17.24 39.64 39.50
CA VAL A 104 -17.75 38.99 38.28
C VAL A 104 -17.68 39.93 37.07
N ALA A 105 -18.00 41.21 37.23
CA ALA A 105 -17.83 42.20 36.17
C ALA A 105 -16.35 42.37 35.75
N ALA A 106 -15.43 42.30 36.71
CA ALA A 106 -13.99 42.30 36.44
C ALA A 106 -13.56 41.04 35.67
N LEU A 107 -14.07 39.85 36.04
CA LEU A 107 -13.85 38.60 35.31
C LEU A 107 -14.35 38.71 33.85
N GLU A 108 -15.55 39.23 33.63
CA GLU A 108 -16.13 39.41 32.29
C GLU A 108 -15.26 40.34 31.42
N THR A 109 -14.78 41.44 32.00
CA THR A 109 -13.88 42.39 31.32
C THR A 109 -12.55 41.74 30.96
N LYS A 110 -11.95 41.00 31.91
CA LYS A 110 -10.70 40.26 31.70
C LYS A 110 -10.85 39.21 30.60
N TRP A 111 -11.98 38.50 30.58
CA TRP A 111 -12.29 37.54 29.52
C TRP A 111 -12.40 38.20 28.14
N GLN A 112 -13.10 39.33 28.02
CA GLN A 112 -13.21 40.03 26.72
C GLN A 112 -11.85 40.47 26.17
N GLN A 113 -10.96 40.94 27.04
CA GLN A 113 -9.59 41.32 26.66
C GLN A 113 -8.78 40.09 26.21
N LEU A 114 -8.80 39.02 27.01
CA LEU A 114 -8.06 37.80 26.72
C LEU A 114 -8.58 37.11 25.45
N ALA A 115 -9.89 37.07 25.23
CA ALA A 115 -10.50 36.49 24.02
C ALA A 115 -9.98 37.17 22.74
N THR A 116 -9.78 38.49 22.79
CA THR A 116 -9.20 39.25 21.67
C THR A 116 -7.74 38.88 21.44
N GLN A 117 -6.96 38.77 22.52
CA GLN A 117 -5.54 38.44 22.46
C GLN A 117 -5.28 37.00 22.05
N LEU A 118 -6.10 36.04 22.49
CA LEU A 118 -6.01 34.63 22.10
C LEU A 118 -6.22 34.43 20.60
N GLY A 119 -7.03 35.29 19.96
CA GLY A 119 -7.20 35.32 18.51
C GLY A 119 -6.06 36.03 17.73
N SER A 120 -5.05 36.54 18.43
CA SER A 120 -3.90 37.25 17.85
C SER A 120 -2.57 36.54 18.16
N ASP A 121 -1.56 36.74 17.33
CA ASP A 121 -0.21 36.21 17.54
C ASP A 121 0.60 37.02 18.58
N GLU A 122 -0.03 37.93 19.32
CA GLU A 122 0.66 38.84 20.25
C GLU A 122 1.11 38.17 21.56
N LEU A 123 0.50 37.05 21.94
CA LEU A 123 0.85 36.32 23.16
C LEU A 123 1.90 35.24 22.87
N SER A 124 3.04 35.30 23.58
CA SER A 124 3.98 34.19 23.58
C SER A 124 3.33 32.93 24.18
N PRO A 125 3.77 31.71 23.79
CA PRO A 125 3.19 30.46 24.30
C PRO A 125 3.16 30.39 25.84
N ASN A 126 4.26 30.80 26.49
CA ASN A 126 4.36 30.80 27.95
C ASN A 126 3.42 31.83 28.61
N SER A 127 3.26 33.00 27.98
CA SER A 127 2.32 34.03 28.44
C SER A 127 0.88 33.57 28.30
N ARG A 128 0.55 32.90 27.18
CA ARG A 128 -0.78 32.34 26.92
C ARG A 128 -1.17 31.31 27.99
N GLU A 129 -0.28 30.37 28.31
CA GLU A 129 -0.53 29.35 29.34
C GLU A 129 -0.73 29.96 30.74
N GLY A 130 0.06 30.99 31.08
CA GLY A 130 -0.09 31.74 32.33
C GLY A 130 -1.47 32.40 32.45
N GLU A 131 -1.90 33.14 31.42
CA GLU A 131 -3.20 33.82 31.40
C GLU A 131 -4.39 32.85 31.46
N ILE A 132 -4.31 31.71 30.74
CA ILE A 132 -5.29 30.62 30.81
C ILE A 132 -5.38 30.08 32.25
N GLY A 133 -4.25 29.81 32.88
CA GLY A 133 -4.18 29.31 34.25
C GLY A 133 -4.67 30.31 35.29
N ASP A 134 -4.46 31.60 35.08
CA ASP A 134 -4.97 32.66 35.95
C ASP A 134 -6.50 32.79 35.84
N LEU A 135 -7.07 32.77 34.64
CA LEU A 135 -8.52 32.87 34.46
C LEU A 135 -9.26 31.66 35.04
N ARG A 136 -8.74 30.42 34.86
CA ARG A 136 -9.32 29.21 35.46
C ARG A 136 -9.38 29.30 37.00
N ARG A 137 -8.28 29.73 37.63
CA ARG A 137 -8.21 29.92 39.09
C ARG A 137 -9.18 31.01 39.56
N GLU A 138 -9.35 32.07 38.78
CA GLU A 138 -10.27 33.16 39.11
C GLU A 138 -11.74 32.72 39.03
N ILE A 139 -12.12 31.96 38.00
CA ILE A 139 -13.45 31.33 37.88
C ILE A 139 -13.73 30.41 39.08
N GLU A 140 -12.75 29.58 39.48
CA GLU A 140 -12.87 28.68 40.62
C GLU A 140 -13.05 29.46 41.94
N ARG A 141 -12.23 30.50 42.14
CA ARG A 141 -12.31 31.40 43.31
C ARG A 141 -13.70 32.03 43.43
N LEU A 142 -14.25 32.55 42.33
CA LEU A 142 -15.55 33.21 42.31
C LEU A 142 -16.71 32.23 42.52
N ASN A 143 -16.64 31.03 41.94
CA ASN A 143 -17.61 29.97 42.23
C ASN A 143 -17.59 29.55 43.71
N ALA A 144 -16.40 29.47 44.33
CA ALA A 144 -16.28 29.19 45.76
C ALA A 144 -16.84 30.32 46.64
N ALA A 145 -16.67 31.58 46.24
CA ALA A 145 -17.27 32.74 46.93
C ALA A 145 -18.80 32.74 46.81
N ARG A 146 -19.34 32.52 45.59
CA ARG A 146 -20.77 32.38 45.32
C ARG A 146 -21.41 31.27 46.18
N GLY A 147 -20.73 30.14 46.32
CA GLY A 147 -21.21 28.99 47.10
C GLY A 147 -21.47 29.30 48.58
N LYS A 148 -20.97 30.43 49.11
CA LYS A 148 -21.18 30.87 50.51
C LYS A 148 -22.41 31.76 50.71
N LEU A 149 -22.97 32.35 49.65
CA LEU A 149 -24.00 33.41 49.76
C LEU A 149 -25.44 32.90 49.57
N GLY A 150 -25.66 31.96 48.65
CA GLY A 150 -26.97 31.35 48.40
C GLY A 150 -28.07 32.32 47.92
N GLY A 151 -29.19 31.77 47.44
CA GLY A 151 -30.34 32.54 46.97
C GLY A 151 -30.23 33.06 45.53
N SER A 152 -31.34 33.57 45.01
CA SER A 152 -31.51 33.87 43.57
C SER A 152 -30.52 34.90 43.02
N ALA A 153 -30.09 35.88 43.82
CA ALA A 153 -29.07 36.85 43.40
C ALA A 153 -27.69 36.19 43.23
N ALA A 154 -27.30 35.30 44.14
CA ALA A 154 -26.06 34.53 44.01
C ALA A 154 -26.14 33.54 42.83
N ASP A 155 -27.31 32.97 42.56
CA ASP A 155 -27.55 32.07 41.42
C ASP A 155 -27.35 32.81 40.09
N ALA A 156 -27.90 34.03 39.95
CA ALA A 156 -27.72 34.86 38.75
C ALA A 156 -26.24 35.21 38.49
N LEU A 157 -25.46 35.47 39.55
CA LEU A 157 -24.01 35.65 39.42
C LEU A 157 -23.31 34.34 39.01
N GLY A 158 -23.79 33.20 39.50
CA GLY A 158 -23.32 31.87 39.10
C GLY A 158 -23.54 31.56 37.62
N GLU A 159 -24.67 31.98 37.05
CA GLU A 159 -24.95 31.84 35.62
C GLU A 159 -23.98 32.67 34.78
N ARG A 160 -23.67 33.90 35.19
CA ARG A 160 -22.68 34.76 34.51
C ARG A 160 -21.28 34.15 34.55
N ILE A 161 -20.82 33.67 35.72
CA ILE A 161 -19.53 32.98 35.85
C ILE A 161 -19.48 31.74 34.93
N SER A 162 -20.56 30.97 34.90
CA SER A 162 -20.66 29.77 34.06
C SER A 162 -20.64 30.10 32.56
N SER A 163 -21.29 31.21 32.16
CA SER A 163 -21.27 31.69 30.79
C SER A 163 -19.85 32.08 30.34
N VAL A 164 -19.10 32.81 31.19
CA VAL A 164 -17.69 33.12 30.92
C VAL A 164 -16.86 31.85 30.83
N ALA A 165 -17.02 30.91 31.77
CA ALA A 165 -16.28 29.66 31.78
C ALA A 165 -16.52 28.83 30.49
N GLN A 166 -17.78 28.73 30.04
CA GLN A 166 -18.12 28.01 28.83
C GLN A 166 -17.53 28.66 27.57
N ALA A 167 -17.64 29.99 27.45
CA ALA A 167 -17.06 30.73 26.32
C ALA A 167 -15.53 30.62 26.29
N PHE A 168 -14.89 30.68 27.46
CA PHE A 168 -13.46 30.53 27.65
C PHE A 168 -12.97 29.15 27.20
N GLU A 169 -13.51 28.07 27.75
CA GLU A 169 -13.07 26.71 27.41
C GLU A 169 -13.33 26.37 25.93
N THR A 170 -14.41 26.88 25.35
CA THR A 170 -14.69 26.73 23.91
C THR A 170 -13.61 27.39 23.04
N THR A 171 -13.18 28.60 23.41
CA THR A 171 -12.18 29.36 22.65
C THR A 171 -10.79 28.75 22.80
N VAL A 172 -10.40 28.39 24.03
CA VAL A 172 -9.12 27.75 24.31
C VAL A 172 -9.02 26.40 23.60
N GLY A 173 -10.04 25.55 23.71
CA GLY A 173 -10.06 24.26 23.01
C GLY A 173 -9.97 24.39 21.48
N GLY A 174 -10.61 25.42 20.90
CA GLY A 174 -10.47 25.73 19.48
C GLY A 174 -9.06 26.19 19.09
N ALA A 175 -8.41 27.01 19.91
CA ALA A 175 -7.05 27.48 19.67
C ALA A 175 -6.00 26.36 19.82
N GLU A 176 -6.16 25.47 20.81
CA GLU A 176 -5.32 24.29 20.99
C GLU A 176 -5.43 23.34 19.78
N ALA A 177 -6.65 23.03 19.32
CA ALA A 177 -6.87 22.21 18.13
C ALA A 177 -6.26 22.84 16.85
N ALA A 178 -6.33 24.17 16.71
CA ALA A 178 -5.69 24.88 15.60
C ALA A 178 -4.16 24.80 15.66
N ALA A 179 -3.57 24.92 16.87
CA ALA A 179 -2.13 24.79 17.08
C ALA A 179 -1.64 23.36 16.81
N GLU A 180 -2.39 22.34 17.25
CA GLU A 180 -2.10 20.93 16.93
C GLU A 180 -2.13 20.67 15.42
N LEU A 181 -3.14 21.20 14.71
CA LEU A 181 -3.23 21.10 13.25
C LEU A 181 -2.04 21.79 12.56
N ALA A 182 -1.66 22.99 13.02
CA ALA A 182 -0.52 23.72 12.47
C ALA A 182 0.80 22.95 12.65
N SER A 183 1.02 22.42 13.86
CA SER A 183 2.18 21.56 14.18
C SER A 183 2.22 20.31 13.30
N ALA A 184 1.09 19.60 13.15
CA ALA A 184 1.00 18.42 12.28
C ALA A 184 1.34 18.75 10.82
N ARG A 185 0.90 19.91 10.32
CA ARG A 185 1.24 20.38 8.96
C ARG A 185 2.71 20.71 8.82
N GLU A 186 3.32 21.39 9.77
CA GLU A 186 4.76 21.69 9.76
C GLU A 186 5.59 20.40 9.74
N TYR A 187 5.21 19.40 10.55
CA TYR A 187 5.84 18.08 10.52
C TYR A 187 5.74 17.43 9.14
N TRP A 188 4.57 17.47 8.51
CA TRP A 188 4.38 16.95 7.17
C TRP A 188 5.20 17.69 6.12
N GLU A 189 5.22 19.02 6.13
CA GLU A 189 6.00 19.83 5.18
C GLU A 189 7.49 19.53 5.27
N ARG A 190 8.01 19.35 6.49
CA ARG A 190 9.41 18.97 6.72
C ARG A 190 9.71 17.57 6.17
N ASP A 191 8.87 16.59 6.49
CA ASP A 191 9.10 15.19 6.11
C ASP A 191 8.92 14.99 4.59
N SER A 192 8.03 15.75 3.95
CA SER A 192 7.78 15.69 2.51
C SER A 192 8.66 16.62 1.67
N ALA A 193 9.59 17.37 2.28
CA ALA A 193 10.39 18.39 1.59
C ALA A 193 11.20 17.84 0.39
N GLN A 194 11.65 16.58 0.43
CA GLN A 194 12.40 15.94 -0.66
C GLN A 194 11.52 15.58 -1.86
N THR A 195 10.21 15.43 -1.63
CA THR A 195 9.22 15.06 -2.65
C THR A 195 8.64 16.27 -3.40
N VAL A 196 9.09 17.49 -3.06
CA VAL A 196 8.63 18.71 -3.72
C VAL A 196 8.87 18.63 -5.23
N GLY A 197 7.80 18.89 -5.98
CA GLY A 197 7.77 18.84 -7.43
C GLY A 197 7.46 17.48 -8.04
N TRP A 198 6.96 16.53 -7.24
CA TRP A 198 6.44 15.24 -7.72
C TRP A 198 5.39 15.41 -8.83
N GLU A 199 4.61 16.50 -8.82
CA GLU A 199 3.60 16.75 -9.85
C GLU A 199 4.19 17.04 -11.23
N GLN A 200 5.47 17.41 -11.32
CA GLN A 200 6.16 17.70 -12.58
C GLN A 200 6.85 16.48 -13.19
N GLU A 201 7.01 15.39 -12.43
CA GLU A 201 7.65 14.16 -12.90
C GLU A 201 6.89 13.55 -14.08
N GLN A 202 7.58 12.97 -15.04
CA GLN A 202 6.93 12.34 -16.20
C GLN A 202 7.16 10.84 -16.18
N PRO A 203 6.13 10.03 -16.48
CA PRO A 203 6.30 8.60 -16.55
C PRO A 203 7.29 8.24 -17.66
N ILE A 204 8.08 7.21 -17.41
CA ILE A 204 9.01 6.66 -18.39
C ILE A 204 8.27 5.75 -19.39
N ASP A 205 8.74 5.69 -20.64
CA ASP A 205 8.24 4.69 -21.59
C ASP A 205 8.85 3.30 -21.37
N PHE A 206 8.25 2.28 -21.96
CA PHE A 206 8.70 0.89 -21.77
C PHE A 206 10.11 0.63 -22.33
N ALA A 207 10.48 1.26 -23.45
CA ALA A 207 11.80 1.06 -24.06
C ALA A 207 12.93 1.59 -23.15
N SER A 208 12.70 2.76 -22.57
CA SER A 208 13.60 3.41 -21.62
C SER A 208 13.61 2.65 -20.29
N TYR A 209 12.44 2.20 -19.81
CA TYR A 209 12.33 1.30 -18.66
C TYR A 209 13.18 0.03 -18.84
N ALA A 210 13.02 -0.67 -19.97
CA ALA A 210 13.78 -1.87 -20.28
C ALA A 210 15.30 -1.63 -20.36
N SER A 211 15.73 -0.42 -20.76
CA SER A 211 17.15 -0.05 -20.86
C SER A 211 17.83 0.27 -19.53
N THR A 212 17.05 0.61 -18.50
CA THR A 212 17.58 1.12 -17.24
C THR A 212 17.99 -0.05 -16.34
N ARG A 213 19.29 -0.18 -16.01
CA ARG A 213 19.85 -1.30 -15.22
C ARG A 213 20.17 -0.97 -13.75
N SER A 214 20.06 0.29 -13.33
CA SER A 214 20.51 0.77 -12.02
C SER A 214 19.36 0.94 -11.03
N GLN A 215 19.62 0.58 -9.76
CA GLN A 215 18.72 0.80 -8.61
C GLN A 215 18.62 2.27 -8.15
N ALA A 216 19.43 3.17 -8.70
CA ALA A 216 19.34 4.61 -8.41
C ALA A 216 18.23 5.22 -9.28
N SER A 217 17.01 5.25 -8.71
CA SER A 217 15.83 6.09 -9.07
C SER A 217 15.22 5.92 -10.48
N ASP A 218 13.98 5.46 -10.76
CA ASP A 218 12.77 5.07 -10.00
C ASP A 218 11.85 4.30 -10.93
N ALA A 219 11.19 3.25 -10.43
CA ALA A 219 10.58 2.17 -11.20
C ALA A 219 9.56 2.55 -12.28
N PHE A 220 9.17 3.82 -12.40
CA PHE A 220 8.18 4.30 -13.38
C PHE A 220 8.52 5.69 -13.95
N GLY A 221 9.72 6.22 -13.70
CA GLY A 221 10.08 7.62 -14.00
C GLY A 221 9.52 8.64 -13.00
N LEU A 222 9.05 8.17 -11.84
CA LEU A 222 8.32 8.97 -10.84
C LEU A 222 8.88 8.80 -9.41
N PRO A 223 10.15 9.20 -9.13
CA PRO A 223 10.78 9.08 -7.81
C PRO A 223 9.97 9.60 -6.66
N LYS A 224 9.68 10.89 -6.75
CA LYS A 224 9.12 11.66 -5.66
C LYS A 224 7.67 11.28 -5.47
N THR A 225 6.98 10.93 -6.56
CA THR A 225 5.61 10.40 -6.48
C THR A 225 5.59 9.08 -5.71
N LEU A 226 6.53 8.16 -5.97
CA LEU A 226 6.62 6.89 -5.24
C LEU A 226 6.96 7.10 -3.76
N GLU A 227 7.98 7.89 -3.48
CA GLU A 227 8.39 8.24 -2.12
C GLU A 227 7.25 8.91 -1.35
N LEU A 228 6.55 9.85 -1.99
CA LEU A 228 5.40 10.55 -1.41
C LEU A 228 4.24 9.60 -1.13
N PHE A 229 3.95 8.66 -2.02
CA PHE A 229 2.91 7.65 -1.80
C PHE A 229 3.23 6.76 -0.60
N GLN A 230 4.47 6.28 -0.48
CA GLN A 230 4.92 5.47 0.65
C GLN A 230 4.89 6.26 1.97
N LEU A 231 5.39 7.50 1.95
CA LEU A 231 5.35 8.40 3.08
C LEU A 231 3.90 8.67 3.52
N ALA A 232 3.01 9.02 2.59
CA ALA A 232 1.61 9.29 2.88
C ALA A 232 0.88 8.06 3.45
N ASN A 233 1.13 6.85 2.94
CA ASN A 233 0.58 5.61 3.51
C ASN A 233 1.01 5.43 4.98
N SER A 234 2.30 5.59 5.27
CA SER A 234 2.82 5.44 6.64
C SER A 234 2.28 6.50 7.59
N LYS A 235 2.24 7.76 7.14
CA LYS A 235 1.76 8.90 7.93
C LYS A 235 0.27 8.85 8.18
N LEU A 236 -0.52 8.40 7.22
CA LEU A 236 -1.96 8.24 7.39
C LEU A 236 -2.30 7.18 8.46
N ALA A 237 -1.57 6.06 8.48
CA ALA A 237 -1.73 5.04 9.52
C ALA A 237 -1.39 5.59 10.91
N GLN A 238 -0.25 6.28 11.04
CA GLN A 238 0.16 6.93 12.29
C GLN A 238 -0.83 8.02 12.74
N ALA A 239 -1.32 8.84 11.81
CA ALA A 239 -2.26 9.92 12.13
C ALA A 239 -3.60 9.38 12.65
N ARG A 240 -4.07 8.25 12.11
CA ARG A 240 -5.28 7.56 12.60
C ARG A 240 -5.07 6.94 13.98
N GLU A 241 -3.92 6.32 14.22
CA GLU A 241 -3.58 5.71 15.52
C GLU A 241 -3.46 6.77 16.63
N ASN A 242 -2.84 7.92 16.32
CA ASN A 242 -2.61 9.00 17.27
C ASN A 242 -3.81 9.94 17.46
N ASN A 243 -4.99 9.64 16.87
CA ASN A 243 -6.16 10.52 16.85
C ASN A 243 -5.82 11.97 16.41
N SER A 244 -4.99 12.11 15.38
CA SER A 244 -4.62 13.42 14.83
C SER A 244 -5.84 14.20 14.30
N PRO A 245 -5.76 15.54 14.18
CA PRO A 245 -6.89 16.34 13.70
C PRO A 245 -7.45 15.85 12.36
N ALA A 246 -8.78 15.77 12.23
CA ALA A 246 -9.44 15.22 11.05
C ALA A 246 -9.03 15.91 9.74
N ALA A 247 -8.89 17.24 9.76
CA ALA A 247 -8.44 18.02 8.60
C ALA A 247 -7.02 17.64 8.14
N TYR A 248 -6.15 17.20 9.06
CA TYR A 248 -4.82 16.69 8.72
C TYR A 248 -4.92 15.31 8.07
N VAL A 249 -5.74 14.41 8.64
CA VAL A 249 -5.99 13.07 8.07
C VAL A 249 -6.53 13.17 6.64
N GLU A 250 -7.51 14.05 6.39
CA GLU A 250 -8.07 14.31 5.06
C GLU A 250 -7.02 14.84 4.08
N GLN A 251 -6.14 15.74 4.54
CA GLN A 251 -5.07 16.28 3.72
C GLN A 251 -4.08 15.19 3.26
N ILE A 252 -3.65 14.31 4.19
CA ILE A 252 -2.73 13.22 3.86
C ILE A 252 -3.40 12.19 2.95
N GLU A 253 -4.68 11.86 3.19
CA GLU A 253 -5.45 10.95 2.32
C GLU A 253 -5.56 11.51 0.90
N ALA A 254 -5.83 12.80 0.72
CA ALA A 254 -5.89 13.42 -0.60
C ALA A 254 -4.56 13.31 -1.37
N ILE A 255 -3.43 13.51 -0.67
CA ILE A 255 -2.08 13.35 -1.24
C ILE A 255 -1.80 11.89 -1.59
N ARG A 256 -2.17 10.95 -0.71
CA ARG A 256 -2.07 9.51 -0.98
C ARG A 256 -2.85 9.12 -2.24
N VAL A 257 -4.10 9.57 -2.37
CA VAL A 257 -4.95 9.27 -3.54
C VAL A 257 -4.36 9.85 -4.83
N ALA A 258 -3.87 11.08 -4.80
CA ALA A 258 -3.30 11.74 -5.97
C ALA A 258 -1.98 11.08 -6.44
N SER A 259 -1.07 10.78 -5.51
CA SER A 259 0.18 10.07 -5.80
C SER A 259 -0.07 8.64 -6.28
N HIS A 260 -1.01 7.93 -5.64
CA HIS A 260 -1.46 6.59 -6.06
C HIS A 260 -1.97 6.58 -7.50
N SER A 261 -2.90 7.48 -7.84
CA SER A 261 -3.49 7.55 -9.19
C SER A 261 -2.44 7.78 -10.28
N ARG A 262 -1.44 8.62 -10.00
CA ARG A 262 -0.35 8.91 -10.93
C ARG A 262 0.56 7.70 -11.14
N LEU A 263 0.95 7.02 -10.07
CA LEU A 263 1.72 5.77 -10.13
C LEU A 263 0.95 4.69 -10.91
N LEU A 264 -0.31 4.47 -10.57
CA LEU A 264 -1.15 3.48 -11.22
C LEU A 264 -1.26 3.72 -12.73
N THR A 265 -1.42 4.97 -13.15
CA THR A 265 -1.47 5.33 -14.56
C THR A 265 -0.16 5.00 -15.27
N ALA A 266 0.99 5.37 -14.69
CA ALA A 266 2.31 5.10 -15.25
C ALA A 266 2.59 3.59 -15.35
N VAL A 267 2.32 2.85 -14.28
CA VAL A 267 2.55 1.40 -14.23
C VAL A 267 1.66 0.67 -15.23
N ARG A 268 0.38 1.06 -15.33
CA ARG A 268 -0.55 0.48 -16.32
C ARG A 268 -0.05 0.69 -17.74
N GLN A 269 0.49 1.87 -18.07
CA GLN A 269 1.07 2.14 -19.38
C GLN A 269 2.27 1.23 -19.68
N LEU A 270 3.15 0.97 -18.70
CA LEU A 270 4.26 0.03 -18.86
C LEU A 270 3.78 -1.40 -19.07
N VAL A 271 2.80 -1.86 -18.28
CA VAL A 271 2.22 -3.20 -18.43
C VAL A 271 1.57 -3.36 -19.81
N ASP A 272 0.75 -2.40 -20.23
CA ASP A 272 0.09 -2.45 -21.54
C ASP A 272 1.11 -2.42 -22.70
N ALA A 273 2.15 -1.60 -22.60
CA ALA A 273 3.22 -1.55 -23.59
C ALA A 273 4.04 -2.86 -23.65
N GLY A 274 4.39 -3.44 -22.50
CA GLY A 274 5.11 -4.71 -22.43
C GLY A 274 4.29 -5.88 -22.96
N HIS A 275 2.99 -5.92 -22.66
CA HIS A 275 2.06 -6.93 -23.20
C HIS A 275 1.91 -6.89 -24.73
N ALA A 276 2.16 -5.74 -25.37
CA ALA A 276 2.09 -5.58 -26.80
C ALA A 276 3.36 -6.05 -27.54
N LEU A 277 4.43 -6.37 -26.81
CA LEU A 277 5.70 -6.81 -27.36
C LEU A 277 5.81 -8.34 -27.43
N ASP A 278 6.77 -8.82 -28.23
CA ASP A 278 7.04 -10.24 -28.42
C ASP A 278 7.64 -10.84 -27.14
N ALA A 279 7.01 -11.91 -26.64
CA ALA A 279 7.48 -12.67 -25.50
C ALA A 279 8.79 -13.44 -25.77
N GLY A 280 9.15 -13.66 -27.05
CA GLY A 280 10.43 -14.24 -27.44
C GLY A 280 11.63 -13.30 -27.31
N ASP A 281 11.41 -11.99 -27.13
CA ASP A 281 12.50 -11.03 -26.92
C ASP A 281 12.97 -11.07 -25.46
N GLU A 282 14.23 -11.48 -25.26
CA GLU A 282 14.87 -11.57 -23.95
C GLU A 282 14.79 -10.25 -23.17
N ARG A 283 15.03 -9.13 -23.85
CA ARG A 283 15.03 -7.82 -23.21
C ARG A 283 13.65 -7.43 -22.69
N THR A 284 12.61 -7.79 -23.43
CA THR A 284 11.21 -7.60 -23.01
C THR A 284 10.89 -8.50 -21.81
N ARG A 285 11.31 -9.77 -21.81
CA ARG A 285 11.13 -10.68 -20.66
C ARG A 285 11.82 -10.16 -19.39
N GLU A 286 13.08 -9.76 -19.48
CA GLU A 286 13.83 -9.18 -18.35
C GLU A 286 13.15 -7.90 -17.80
N ALA A 287 12.61 -7.05 -18.67
CA ALA A 287 11.88 -5.85 -18.25
C ALA A 287 10.55 -6.22 -17.55
N MET A 288 9.79 -7.15 -18.11
CA MET A 288 8.53 -7.62 -17.51
C MET A 288 8.74 -8.33 -16.17
N LEU A 289 9.82 -9.09 -16.01
CA LEU A 289 10.23 -9.69 -14.72
C LEU A 289 10.47 -8.62 -13.65
N ARG A 290 11.22 -7.57 -14.01
CA ARG A 290 11.47 -6.44 -13.10
C ARG A 290 10.20 -5.66 -12.78
N LEU A 291 9.29 -5.53 -13.74
CA LEU A 291 8.00 -4.86 -13.55
C LEU A 291 7.09 -5.64 -12.59
N ASP A 292 7.02 -6.96 -12.74
CA ASP A 292 6.29 -7.85 -11.82
C ASP A 292 6.83 -7.75 -10.38
N GLU A 293 8.16 -7.77 -10.24
CA GLU A 293 8.81 -7.62 -8.93
C GLU A 293 8.55 -6.23 -8.30
N ALA A 294 8.67 -5.16 -9.09
CA ALA A 294 8.40 -3.80 -8.61
C ALA A 294 6.95 -3.62 -8.16
N LEU A 295 5.99 -4.23 -8.87
CA LEU A 295 4.58 -4.26 -8.45
C LEU A 295 4.42 -4.96 -7.10
N ARG A 296 5.02 -6.14 -6.92
CA ARG A 296 4.87 -6.93 -5.68
C ARG A 296 5.59 -6.32 -4.49
N VAL A 297 6.84 -5.91 -4.66
CA VAL A 297 7.70 -5.45 -3.56
C VAL A 297 7.57 -3.95 -3.35
N THR A 298 7.84 -3.15 -4.38
CA THR A 298 7.90 -1.68 -4.24
C THR A 298 6.53 -1.04 -4.04
N LEU A 299 5.53 -1.52 -4.80
CA LEU A 299 4.15 -1.02 -4.71
C LEU A 299 3.28 -1.86 -3.76
N SER A 300 3.83 -2.93 -3.18
CA SER A 300 3.11 -3.80 -2.23
C SER A 300 1.76 -4.27 -2.79
N ALA A 301 1.74 -4.75 -4.04
CA ALA A 301 0.53 -5.10 -4.78
C ALA A 301 -0.44 -6.02 -4.00
N GLU A 302 0.01 -6.81 -3.04
CA GLU A 302 -0.85 -7.64 -2.19
C GLU A 302 -1.81 -6.84 -1.30
N ARG A 303 -1.50 -5.56 -1.05
CA ARG A 303 -2.28 -4.65 -0.21
C ARG A 303 -3.11 -3.63 -1.00
N ASP A 304 -2.97 -3.63 -2.33
CA ASP A 304 -3.68 -2.71 -3.22
C ASP A 304 -4.30 -3.47 -4.41
N PRO A 305 -5.63 -3.52 -4.53
CA PRO A 305 -6.30 -4.35 -5.53
C PRO A 305 -5.99 -3.92 -6.97
N GLU A 306 -5.69 -2.64 -7.23
CA GLU A 306 -5.40 -2.16 -8.58
C GLU A 306 -3.99 -2.58 -9.00
N PHE A 307 -3.00 -2.48 -8.11
CA PHE A 307 -1.66 -3.02 -8.36
C PHE A 307 -1.65 -4.55 -8.40
N GLN A 308 -2.47 -5.22 -7.58
CA GLN A 308 -2.62 -6.68 -7.60
C GLN A 308 -3.10 -7.20 -8.95
N ALA A 309 -4.06 -6.50 -9.56
CA ALA A 309 -4.57 -6.86 -10.89
C ALA A 309 -3.47 -6.75 -11.95
N LEU A 310 -2.65 -5.70 -11.89
CA LEU A 310 -1.50 -5.52 -12.80
C LEU A 310 -0.41 -6.57 -12.57
N ALA A 311 -0.09 -6.89 -11.32
CA ALA A 311 0.88 -7.94 -10.97
C ALA A 311 0.42 -9.31 -11.49
N THR A 312 -0.86 -9.63 -11.31
CA THR A 312 -1.47 -10.87 -11.83
C THR A 312 -1.33 -10.96 -13.35
N ARG A 313 -1.64 -9.87 -14.06
CA ARG A 313 -1.59 -9.81 -15.53
C ARG A 313 -0.15 -9.97 -16.04
N THR A 314 0.81 -9.31 -15.39
CA THR A 314 2.25 -9.42 -15.70
C THR A 314 2.77 -10.84 -15.43
N GLY A 315 2.40 -11.44 -14.29
CA GLY A 315 2.77 -12.82 -13.95
C GLY A 315 2.20 -13.87 -14.93
N GLN A 316 0.97 -13.68 -15.41
CA GLN A 316 0.40 -14.54 -16.46
C GLN A 316 1.14 -14.41 -17.79
N TRP A 317 1.52 -13.19 -18.17
CA TRP A 317 2.33 -12.95 -19.36
C TRP A 317 3.69 -13.65 -19.24
N LEU A 318 4.38 -13.50 -18.10
CA LEU A 318 5.67 -14.13 -17.84
C LEU A 318 5.58 -15.66 -17.86
N LYS A 319 4.52 -16.23 -17.30
CA LYS A 319 4.25 -17.67 -17.38
C LYS A 319 4.10 -18.11 -18.84
N THR A 320 3.29 -17.39 -19.62
CA THR A 320 3.08 -17.68 -21.05
C THR A 320 4.38 -17.56 -21.85
N ALA A 321 5.19 -16.53 -21.55
CA ALA A 321 6.49 -16.32 -22.17
C ALA A 321 7.49 -17.44 -21.83
N ALA A 322 7.54 -17.87 -20.57
CA ALA A 322 8.36 -19.00 -20.13
C ALA A 322 7.88 -20.33 -20.72
N ASP A 323 6.58 -20.49 -20.92
CA ASP A 323 6.01 -21.65 -21.59
C ASP A 323 6.34 -21.68 -23.09
N ALA A 324 6.43 -20.51 -23.74
CA ALA A 324 6.76 -20.38 -25.16
C ALA A 324 8.27 -20.40 -25.46
N ASP A 325 9.15 -20.27 -24.45
CA ASP A 325 10.60 -20.24 -24.66
C ASP A 325 11.14 -21.61 -25.07
N THR A 326 11.50 -21.75 -26.35
CA THR A 326 12.28 -22.89 -26.88
C THR A 326 13.68 -22.47 -27.30
N SER A 327 14.12 -21.26 -26.94
CA SER A 327 15.43 -20.71 -27.30
C SER A 327 16.52 -21.09 -26.29
N SER A 328 16.16 -21.27 -25.02
CA SER A 328 17.04 -21.71 -23.94
C SER A 328 17.04 -23.25 -23.79
N GLU A 329 18.09 -23.80 -23.16
CA GLU A 329 18.15 -25.24 -22.84
C GLU A 329 17.04 -25.64 -21.84
N GLU A 330 16.84 -24.84 -20.78
CA GLU A 330 15.77 -25.10 -19.81
C GLU A 330 14.38 -24.94 -20.42
N GLY A 331 14.20 -23.96 -21.32
CA GLY A 331 12.97 -23.77 -22.09
C GLY A 331 12.63 -24.98 -22.96
N ARG A 332 13.62 -25.49 -23.72
CA ARG A 332 13.48 -26.71 -24.52
C ARG A 332 13.16 -27.94 -23.69
N ALA A 333 13.80 -28.10 -22.52
CA ALA A 333 13.51 -29.22 -21.61
C ALA A 333 12.06 -29.16 -21.08
N ARG A 334 11.56 -27.98 -20.70
CA ARG A 334 10.15 -27.80 -20.28
C ARG A 334 9.17 -28.04 -21.42
N TYR A 335 9.49 -27.55 -22.62
CA TYR A 335 8.69 -27.80 -23.82
C TYR A 335 8.60 -29.29 -24.13
N TYR A 336 9.73 -29.99 -24.06
CA TYR A 336 9.83 -31.44 -24.26
C TYR A 336 8.91 -32.21 -23.31
N GLU A 337 9.00 -31.97 -22.00
CA GLU A 337 8.18 -32.70 -21.01
C GLU A 337 6.68 -32.46 -21.20
N ARG A 338 6.25 -31.22 -21.47
CA ARG A 338 4.83 -30.92 -21.71
C ARG A 338 4.32 -31.59 -22.99
N MET A 339 5.11 -31.58 -24.05
CA MET A 339 4.76 -32.23 -25.31
C MET A 339 4.73 -33.75 -25.16
N LYS A 340 5.64 -34.35 -24.38
CA LYS A 340 5.64 -35.79 -24.09
C LYS A 340 4.36 -36.22 -23.38
N VAL A 341 3.94 -35.49 -22.36
CA VAL A 341 2.66 -35.74 -21.66
C VAL A 341 1.47 -35.57 -22.61
N SER A 342 1.46 -34.50 -23.41
CA SER A 342 0.37 -34.19 -24.33
C SER A 342 0.26 -35.21 -25.46
N ALA A 343 1.39 -35.60 -26.06
CA ALA A 343 1.46 -36.62 -27.11
C ALA A 343 0.97 -37.97 -26.60
N ALA A 344 1.41 -38.39 -25.40
CA ALA A 344 0.96 -39.63 -24.79
C ALA A 344 -0.56 -39.63 -24.49
N ALA A 345 -1.12 -38.50 -24.07
CA ALA A 345 -2.56 -38.36 -23.84
C ALA A 345 -3.39 -38.36 -25.13
N ALA A 346 -2.87 -37.74 -26.20
CA ALA A 346 -3.56 -37.62 -27.48
C ALA A 346 -3.49 -38.90 -28.34
N TRP A 347 -2.41 -39.67 -28.23
CA TRP A 347 -2.15 -40.81 -29.11
C TRP A 347 -3.27 -41.86 -29.16
N PRO A 348 -3.85 -42.33 -28.04
CA PRO A 348 -4.93 -43.32 -28.08
C PRO A 348 -6.12 -42.88 -28.94
N GLN A 349 -6.53 -41.62 -28.82
CA GLN A 349 -7.63 -41.06 -29.61
C GLN A 349 -7.29 -40.98 -31.10
N MET A 350 -6.03 -40.68 -31.45
CA MET A 350 -5.58 -40.66 -32.84
C MET A 350 -5.51 -42.08 -33.42
N GLU A 351 -4.98 -43.03 -32.65
CA GLU A 351 -4.83 -44.43 -33.03
C GLU A 351 -6.20 -45.08 -33.31
N ASP A 352 -7.21 -44.79 -32.48
CA ASP A 352 -8.58 -45.30 -32.64
C ASP A 352 -9.26 -44.87 -33.96
N GLN A 353 -8.73 -43.88 -34.67
CA GLN A 353 -9.24 -43.47 -35.99
C GLN A 353 -8.83 -44.43 -37.12
N PHE A 354 -7.92 -45.37 -36.84
CA PHE A 354 -7.37 -46.25 -37.85
C PHE A 354 -7.67 -47.71 -37.53
N GLU A 355 -8.22 -48.41 -38.51
CA GLU A 355 -8.28 -49.87 -38.49
C GLU A 355 -6.98 -50.41 -39.10
N ALA A 356 -5.99 -50.70 -38.23
CA ALA A 356 -4.68 -51.17 -38.63
C ALA A 356 -4.44 -52.62 -38.21
N GLU A 357 -3.87 -53.42 -39.11
CA GLU A 357 -3.51 -54.81 -38.84
C GLU A 357 -2.24 -54.89 -37.99
N ARG A 358 -2.21 -55.85 -37.05
CA ARG A 358 -1.02 -56.16 -36.24
C ARG A 358 -0.21 -57.24 -36.94
N GLY A 359 1.01 -56.89 -37.33
CA GLY A 359 1.90 -57.76 -38.07
C GLY A 359 1.97 -57.39 -39.55
N PHE A 360 3.17 -57.55 -40.10
CA PHE A 360 3.48 -57.31 -41.50
C PHE A 360 4.58 -58.29 -41.89
N ASP A 361 4.41 -58.97 -43.02
CA ASP A 361 5.42 -59.85 -43.59
C ASP A 361 6.16 -59.10 -44.72
N PRO A 362 7.42 -58.65 -44.49
CA PRO A 362 8.18 -57.92 -45.49
C PRO A 362 8.54 -58.75 -46.73
N THR A 363 8.42 -60.08 -46.68
CA THR A 363 8.71 -60.95 -47.83
C THR A 363 7.58 -60.96 -48.86
N ASN A 364 6.37 -60.58 -48.46
CA ASN A 364 5.20 -60.55 -49.34
C ASN A 364 4.37 -59.26 -49.15
N PRO A 365 4.94 -58.08 -49.44
CA PRO A 365 4.27 -56.80 -49.22
C PRO A 365 3.01 -56.63 -50.07
N GLY A 366 2.94 -57.27 -51.24
CA GLY A 366 1.79 -57.20 -52.14
C GLY A 366 0.50 -57.77 -51.55
N ALA A 367 0.59 -58.76 -50.65
CA ALA A 367 -0.59 -59.33 -49.98
C ALA A 367 -1.30 -58.34 -49.05
N MET A 368 -0.61 -57.28 -48.64
CA MET A 368 -1.14 -56.24 -47.74
C MET A 368 -1.19 -54.86 -48.41
N GLU A 369 -1.00 -54.77 -49.73
CA GLU A 369 -1.02 -53.49 -50.44
C GLU A 369 -2.31 -52.70 -50.17
N GLY A 370 -2.14 -51.42 -49.84
CA GLY A 370 -3.22 -50.50 -49.50
C GLY A 370 -3.71 -50.59 -48.05
N LYS A 371 -3.39 -51.67 -47.32
CA LYS A 371 -3.78 -51.84 -45.91
C LYS A 371 -2.91 -51.00 -44.97
N LEU A 372 -3.48 -50.66 -43.82
CA LEU A 372 -2.77 -50.02 -42.72
C LEU A 372 -2.23 -51.09 -41.77
N ILE A 373 -0.98 -50.91 -41.34
CA ILE A 373 -0.33 -51.74 -40.34
C ILE A 373 0.11 -50.88 -39.16
N ARG A 374 0.07 -51.46 -37.96
CA ARG A 374 0.60 -50.85 -36.74
C ARG A 374 1.93 -51.50 -36.39
N VAL A 375 2.95 -50.67 -36.18
CA VAL A 375 4.31 -51.13 -35.91
C VAL A 375 4.90 -50.33 -34.76
N GLU A 376 5.49 -51.04 -33.79
CA GLU A 376 6.35 -50.46 -32.76
C GLU A 376 7.80 -50.79 -33.08
N THR A 377 8.63 -49.77 -33.26
CA THR A 377 9.98 -49.96 -33.81
C THR A 377 10.89 -48.76 -33.56
N ASP A 378 12.15 -48.88 -33.95
CA ASP A 378 13.12 -47.79 -33.89
C ASP A 378 13.40 -47.29 -35.32
N ASN A 379 13.69 -46.00 -35.49
CA ASN A 379 14.21 -45.50 -36.76
C ASN A 379 15.72 -45.83 -36.82
N LEU A 380 16.08 -46.84 -37.60
CA LEU A 380 17.44 -47.30 -37.75
C LEU A 380 18.20 -46.57 -38.88
N MET A 381 17.61 -45.52 -39.43
CA MET A 381 18.26 -44.68 -40.43
C MET A 381 19.44 -43.93 -39.81
N GLY A 382 20.56 -43.84 -40.54
CA GLY A 382 21.81 -43.31 -40.00
C GLY A 382 22.57 -44.28 -39.09
N TRP A 383 21.91 -45.23 -38.42
CA TRP A 383 22.59 -46.22 -37.56
C TRP A 383 22.87 -47.56 -38.26
N ARG A 384 21.83 -48.26 -38.73
CA ARG A 384 21.95 -49.55 -39.44
C ARG A 384 21.90 -49.36 -40.95
N PHE A 385 21.18 -48.35 -41.41
CA PHE A 385 21.06 -48.00 -42.83
C PHE A 385 21.74 -46.65 -43.07
N LYS A 386 22.36 -46.46 -44.24
CA LYS A 386 22.90 -45.14 -44.61
C LYS A 386 21.75 -44.20 -44.97
N VAL A 387 21.88 -42.95 -44.53
CA VAL A 387 20.98 -41.86 -44.91
C VAL A 387 20.92 -41.77 -46.44
N GLY A 388 19.71 -41.72 -46.98
CA GLY A 388 19.45 -41.75 -48.42
C GLY A 388 18.04 -41.30 -48.73
N ASP A 389 17.41 -41.89 -49.75
CA ASP A 389 16.12 -41.46 -50.29
C ASP A 389 14.92 -41.68 -49.34
N PHE A 390 15.12 -42.35 -48.21
CA PHE A 390 14.08 -42.65 -47.22
C PHE A 390 14.39 -41.99 -45.88
N PRO A 391 13.46 -41.20 -45.30
CA PRO A 391 13.67 -40.57 -44.00
C PRO A 391 13.49 -41.53 -42.81
N PHE A 392 12.89 -42.71 -43.04
CA PHE A 392 12.66 -43.71 -42.01
C PHE A 392 13.02 -45.10 -42.54
N ALA A 393 13.77 -45.88 -41.76
CA ALA A 393 14.02 -47.28 -42.06
C ALA A 393 14.10 -48.11 -40.79
N THR A 394 13.62 -49.34 -40.86
CA THR A 394 13.67 -50.26 -39.73
C THR A 394 13.85 -51.70 -40.20
N THR A 395 13.85 -52.64 -39.25
CA THR A 395 13.73 -54.07 -39.53
C THR A 395 12.47 -54.65 -38.89
N LEU A 396 11.65 -55.33 -39.68
CA LEU A 396 10.49 -56.09 -39.21
C LEU A 396 10.77 -57.58 -39.45
N SER A 397 10.66 -58.39 -38.40
CA SER A 397 11.04 -59.81 -38.45
C SER A 397 12.47 -60.05 -38.99
N GLY A 398 13.40 -59.12 -38.69
CA GLY A 398 14.79 -59.18 -39.14
C GLY A 398 15.05 -58.70 -40.58
N LEU A 399 14.00 -58.36 -41.34
CA LEU A 399 14.10 -57.92 -42.74
C LEU A 399 13.99 -56.39 -42.85
N PRO A 400 14.76 -55.75 -43.75
CA PRO A 400 14.75 -54.30 -43.90
C PRO A 400 13.42 -53.80 -44.46
N VAL A 401 12.92 -52.68 -43.92
CA VAL A 401 11.70 -52.00 -44.36
C VAL A 401 12.00 -50.51 -44.45
N ALA A 402 11.65 -49.90 -45.57
CA ALA A 402 11.79 -48.46 -45.80
C ALA A 402 10.44 -47.77 -45.62
N ALA A 403 10.43 -46.53 -45.15
CA ALA A 403 9.21 -45.75 -45.10
C ALA A 403 9.42 -44.28 -45.51
N ILE A 404 8.38 -43.72 -46.09
CA ILE A 404 8.22 -42.29 -46.32
C ILE A 404 7.12 -41.75 -45.40
N TYR A 405 7.25 -40.50 -44.97
CA TYR A 405 6.19 -39.84 -44.22
C TYR A 405 5.10 -39.32 -45.15
N ASP A 406 3.85 -39.37 -44.70
CA ASP A 406 2.82 -38.50 -45.25
C ASP A 406 3.24 -37.02 -45.04
N PRO A 407 2.95 -36.09 -45.98
CA PRO A 407 3.37 -34.70 -45.84
C PRO A 407 2.96 -34.03 -44.53
N VAL A 408 1.80 -34.40 -43.96
CA VAL A 408 1.36 -33.86 -42.66
C VAL A 408 2.24 -34.36 -41.52
N VAL A 409 2.60 -35.64 -41.54
CA VAL A 409 3.49 -36.26 -40.56
C VAL A 409 4.90 -35.68 -40.68
N ALA A 410 5.40 -35.51 -41.91
CA ALA A 410 6.72 -34.92 -42.18
C ALA A 410 6.83 -33.50 -41.61
N ALA A 411 5.84 -32.64 -41.90
CA ALA A 411 5.84 -31.26 -41.41
C ALA A 411 5.78 -31.17 -39.88
N ALA A 412 5.05 -32.07 -39.22
CA ALA A 412 4.98 -32.11 -37.76
C ALA A 412 6.29 -32.56 -37.12
N ILE A 413 6.98 -33.54 -37.73
CA ILE A 413 8.32 -33.97 -37.31
C ILE A 413 9.29 -32.79 -37.42
N ASP A 414 9.35 -32.13 -38.59
CA ASP A 414 10.24 -30.98 -38.83
C ASP A 414 9.99 -29.85 -37.82
N GLU A 415 8.73 -29.55 -37.50
CA GLU A 415 8.38 -28.51 -36.52
C GLU A 415 8.85 -28.86 -35.10
N VAL A 416 8.60 -30.10 -34.66
CA VAL A 416 8.97 -30.55 -33.31
C VAL A 416 10.49 -30.65 -33.17
N GLU A 417 11.17 -31.24 -34.15
CA GLU A 417 12.63 -31.32 -34.17
C GLU A 417 13.28 -29.93 -34.21
N GLY A 418 12.71 -29.00 -34.99
CA GLY A 418 13.16 -27.61 -35.04
C GLY A 418 13.08 -26.90 -33.67
N LYS A 419 12.04 -27.16 -32.89
CA LYS A 419 11.86 -26.60 -31.54
C LYS A 419 12.76 -27.27 -30.49
N LEU A 420 13.01 -28.58 -30.63
CA LEU A 420 13.88 -29.32 -29.73
C LEU A 420 15.38 -29.12 -30.03
N GLY A 421 15.72 -28.77 -31.27
CA GLY A 421 17.09 -28.65 -31.75
C GLY A 421 17.82 -29.99 -31.90
N ARG A 422 17.07 -31.10 -32.00
CA ARG A 422 17.57 -32.47 -32.20
C ARG A 422 16.52 -33.32 -32.93
N ALA A 423 16.95 -34.43 -33.52
CA ALA A 423 16.03 -35.38 -34.15
C ALA A 423 15.24 -36.21 -33.11
N LEU A 424 14.06 -36.67 -33.51
CA LEU A 424 13.18 -37.53 -32.70
C LEU A 424 13.62 -39.00 -32.80
N GLY A 425 13.63 -39.69 -31.66
CA GLY A 425 14.07 -41.08 -31.54
C GLY A 425 15.58 -41.26 -31.40
N ASP A 426 16.36 -40.17 -31.43
CA ASP A 426 17.81 -40.17 -31.15
C ASP A 426 18.12 -40.17 -29.65
N SER A 427 17.16 -39.78 -28.81
CA SER A 427 17.29 -39.85 -27.35
C SER A 427 16.60 -41.08 -26.79
N ASP A 428 17.25 -41.76 -25.83
CA ASP A 428 16.63 -42.84 -25.07
C ASP A 428 15.33 -42.39 -24.37
N ASP A 429 15.21 -41.08 -24.07
CA ASP A 429 14.03 -40.50 -23.44
C ASP A 429 12.79 -40.43 -24.36
N ASP A 430 12.98 -40.49 -25.68
CA ASP A 430 11.89 -40.45 -26.65
C ASP A 430 11.14 -41.80 -26.72
N GLY A 431 11.83 -42.88 -26.35
CA GLY A 431 11.32 -44.24 -26.49
C GLY A 431 11.22 -44.69 -27.96
N ARG A 432 10.45 -45.75 -28.19
CA ARG A 432 10.30 -46.35 -29.53
C ARG A 432 9.21 -45.63 -30.32
N TRP A 433 9.36 -45.63 -31.63
CA TRP A 433 8.32 -45.14 -32.54
C TRP A 433 7.14 -46.12 -32.57
N THR A 434 5.94 -45.61 -32.38
CA THR A 434 4.69 -46.29 -32.72
C THR A 434 4.13 -45.65 -33.98
N ILE A 435 4.10 -46.38 -35.09
CA ILE A 435 3.64 -45.88 -36.38
C ILE A 435 2.44 -46.65 -36.89
N ILE A 436 1.57 -45.93 -37.58
CA ILE A 436 0.54 -46.50 -38.45
C ILE A 436 0.95 -46.16 -39.88
N ALA A 437 1.13 -47.19 -40.69
CA ALA A 437 1.65 -47.03 -42.03
C ALA A 437 0.83 -47.80 -43.07
N GLN A 438 0.64 -47.20 -44.23
CA GLN A 438 0.07 -47.84 -45.40
C GLN A 438 1.14 -48.64 -46.14
N VAL A 439 0.86 -49.91 -46.41
CA VAL A 439 1.73 -50.75 -47.25
C VAL A 439 1.54 -50.34 -48.71
N THR A 440 2.61 -49.93 -49.39
CA THR A 440 2.50 -49.42 -50.77
C THR A 440 2.54 -50.49 -51.86
N GLY A 441 2.88 -51.74 -51.50
CA GLY A 441 3.14 -52.83 -52.46
C GLY A 441 4.45 -52.70 -53.25
N LYS A 442 5.18 -51.58 -53.10
CA LYS A 442 6.41 -51.29 -53.83
C LYS A 442 7.65 -51.73 -53.06
N MET A 443 8.68 -52.12 -53.81
CA MET A 443 10.04 -52.33 -53.30
C MET A 443 10.90 -51.10 -53.60
N GLY A 444 11.72 -50.70 -52.63
CA GLY A 444 12.76 -49.70 -52.75
C GLY A 444 14.12 -50.31 -52.44
N ARG A 445 15.18 -49.54 -52.70
CA ARG A 445 16.55 -49.95 -52.41
C ARG A 445 17.16 -49.03 -51.36
N MET A 446 17.74 -49.63 -50.32
CA MET A 446 18.46 -48.94 -49.25
C MET A 446 19.91 -49.42 -49.19
N GLN A 447 20.76 -48.67 -48.49
CA GLN A 447 22.13 -49.08 -48.23
C GLN A 447 22.27 -49.52 -46.77
N LEU A 448 22.52 -50.81 -46.54
CA LEU A 448 22.83 -51.36 -45.22
C LEU A 448 24.29 -51.02 -44.86
N ARG A 449 24.52 -50.50 -43.66
CA ARG A 449 25.86 -50.29 -43.11
C ARG A 449 26.41 -51.63 -42.65
N LYS A 450 27.55 -52.03 -43.20
CA LYS A 450 28.25 -53.27 -42.85
C LYS A 450 29.65 -52.94 -42.38
N GLN A 451 29.96 -53.27 -41.13
CA GLN A 451 31.34 -53.23 -40.69
C GLN A 451 32.12 -54.34 -41.37
N ILE A 452 33.23 -53.97 -41.99
CA ILE A 452 34.19 -54.89 -42.58
C ILE A 452 35.45 -54.80 -41.74
N GLU A 453 35.89 -55.95 -41.25
CA GLU A 453 37.21 -56.12 -40.67
C GLU A 453 38.03 -57.00 -41.62
N GLY A 454 39.28 -56.63 -41.85
CA GLY A 454 40.19 -57.41 -42.67
C GLY A 454 41.62 -57.33 -42.17
N ASP A 455 42.40 -58.36 -42.48
CA ASP A 455 43.83 -58.36 -42.23
C ASP A 455 44.55 -57.62 -43.37
N ILE A 456 45.41 -56.66 -43.02
CA ILE A 456 46.40 -56.14 -43.94
C ILE A 456 47.53 -57.18 -43.96
N ARG A 457 47.79 -57.79 -45.12
CA ARG A 457 48.85 -58.79 -45.31
C ARG A 457 49.91 -58.29 -46.28
N ASP A 458 51.16 -58.64 -46.01
CA ASP A 458 52.25 -58.42 -46.95
C ASP A 458 52.01 -59.23 -48.22
N SER A 459 51.95 -58.55 -49.35
CA SER A 459 51.70 -59.15 -50.67
C SER A 459 52.75 -60.18 -51.11
N SER A 460 53.95 -60.15 -50.52
CA SER A 460 55.08 -61.02 -50.91
C SER A 460 55.25 -62.24 -50.00
N SER A 461 54.94 -62.11 -48.71
CA SER A 461 55.17 -63.14 -47.69
C SER A 461 53.88 -63.73 -47.10
N GLY A 462 52.73 -63.06 -47.28
CA GLY A 462 51.45 -63.44 -46.68
C GLY A 462 51.34 -63.15 -45.17
N GLU A 463 52.39 -62.57 -44.58
CA GLU A 463 52.46 -62.23 -43.16
C GLU A 463 51.44 -61.12 -42.82
N LYS A 464 50.74 -61.26 -41.69
CA LYS A 464 49.76 -60.29 -41.22
C LYS A 464 50.49 -59.05 -40.69
N LEU A 465 50.35 -57.94 -41.39
CA LEU A 465 50.94 -56.63 -41.07
C LEU A 465 50.04 -55.78 -40.17
N GLY A 466 48.74 -56.08 -40.11
CA GLY A 466 47.79 -55.36 -39.26
C GLY A 466 46.35 -55.79 -39.50
N THR A 467 45.42 -55.10 -38.87
CA THR A 467 43.98 -55.19 -39.16
C THR A 467 43.47 -53.83 -39.56
N TYR A 468 42.61 -53.77 -40.58
CA TYR A 468 41.81 -52.59 -40.87
C TYR A 468 40.36 -52.87 -40.49
N SER A 469 39.71 -51.84 -39.95
CA SER A 469 38.26 -51.79 -39.83
C SER A 469 37.74 -50.67 -40.72
N GLY A 470 36.66 -50.93 -41.44
CA GLY A 470 36.03 -49.99 -42.34
C GLY A 470 34.54 -50.23 -42.45
N GLU A 471 33.83 -49.28 -43.03
CA GLU A 471 32.40 -49.40 -43.28
C GLU A 471 32.14 -49.57 -44.77
N ALA A 472 31.45 -50.63 -45.15
CA ALA A 472 30.90 -50.81 -46.48
C ALA A 472 29.39 -50.58 -46.50
N ALA A 473 28.89 -50.22 -47.68
CA ALA A 473 27.46 -50.15 -47.96
C ALA A 473 27.08 -51.36 -48.82
N GLU A 474 26.10 -52.13 -48.36
CA GLU A 474 25.49 -53.20 -49.14
C GLU A 474 24.10 -52.75 -49.58
N SER A 475 23.80 -52.84 -50.88
CA SER A 475 22.46 -52.51 -51.38
C SER A 475 21.49 -53.63 -50.99
N VAL A 476 20.40 -53.26 -50.31
CA VAL A 476 19.35 -54.19 -49.90
C VAL A 476 18.01 -53.70 -50.43
N ASP A 477 17.21 -54.63 -50.94
CA ASP A 477 15.83 -54.34 -51.35
C ASP A 477 14.91 -54.41 -50.12
N ALA A 478 13.97 -53.48 -50.03
CA ALA A 478 13.07 -53.35 -48.88
C ALA A 478 11.68 -52.91 -49.34
N PRO A 479 10.59 -53.44 -48.78
CA PRO A 479 9.26 -52.89 -49.03
C PRO A 479 9.16 -51.45 -48.52
N ILE A 480 8.41 -50.63 -49.26
CA ILE A 480 8.16 -49.23 -48.94
C ILE A 480 6.82 -49.10 -48.23
N LEU A 481 6.82 -48.45 -47.08
CA LEU A 481 5.63 -48.04 -46.36
C LEU A 481 5.42 -46.52 -46.47
N ARG A 482 4.18 -46.07 -46.28
CA ARG A 482 3.85 -44.66 -46.07
C ARG A 482 3.32 -44.48 -44.66
N ILE A 483 4.05 -43.80 -43.78
CA ILE A 483 3.63 -43.52 -42.41
C ILE A 483 2.57 -42.42 -42.45
N VAL A 484 1.36 -42.76 -42.00
CA VAL A 484 0.21 -41.85 -41.96
C VAL A 484 -0.12 -41.37 -40.55
N ALA A 485 0.39 -42.05 -39.52
CA ALA A 485 0.39 -41.55 -38.14
C ALA A 485 1.65 -42.03 -37.42
N ALA A 486 2.14 -41.22 -36.48
CA ALA A 486 3.35 -41.52 -35.72
C ALA A 486 3.24 -40.98 -34.29
N TYR A 487 3.79 -41.74 -33.35
CA TYR A 487 4.02 -41.36 -31.97
C TYR A 487 5.44 -41.73 -31.53
N VAL A 488 6.16 -40.77 -30.97
CA VAL A 488 7.50 -40.95 -30.40
C VAL A 488 7.78 -39.78 -29.45
N GLY A 489 8.10 -40.06 -28.18
CA GLY A 489 8.37 -39.07 -27.15
C GLY A 489 7.38 -37.88 -27.16
N PRO A 490 7.81 -36.67 -27.57
CA PRO A 490 7.00 -35.45 -27.59
C PRO A 490 6.10 -35.31 -28.83
N LEU A 491 6.12 -36.25 -29.77
CA LEU A 491 5.33 -36.20 -31.00
C LEU A 491 4.16 -37.20 -30.93
N ALA A 492 2.96 -36.71 -31.21
CA ALA A 492 1.83 -37.51 -31.68
C ALA A 492 1.18 -36.80 -32.87
N VAL A 493 1.09 -37.47 -34.01
CA VAL A 493 0.55 -36.91 -35.25
C VAL A 493 -0.19 -37.97 -36.07
N SER A 494 -1.25 -37.54 -36.75
CA SER A 494 -2.02 -38.36 -37.67
C SER A 494 -2.52 -37.53 -38.86
N ALA A 495 -2.29 -38.05 -40.07
CA ALA A 495 -2.86 -37.51 -41.29
C ALA A 495 -4.40 -37.61 -41.25
N GLY A 496 -5.08 -36.48 -41.39
CA GLY A 496 -6.54 -36.38 -41.34
C GLY A 496 -7.13 -36.07 -39.97
N VAL A 497 -6.39 -36.29 -38.88
CA VAL A 497 -6.80 -35.92 -37.51
C VAL A 497 -6.11 -34.63 -37.07
N GLY A 498 -4.77 -34.59 -37.13
CA GLY A 498 -4.00 -33.45 -36.66
C GLY A 498 -2.73 -33.81 -35.91
N VAL A 499 -2.17 -32.81 -35.23
CA VAL A 499 -0.97 -32.91 -34.37
C VAL A 499 -1.39 -32.56 -32.94
N ALA A 500 -0.87 -33.32 -31.96
CA ALA A 500 -1.04 -32.98 -30.56
C ALA A 500 -0.34 -31.64 -30.24
N GLN A 501 -1.07 -30.74 -29.59
CA GLN A 501 -0.56 -29.44 -29.14
C GLN A 501 0.00 -29.54 -27.71
N VAL A 502 0.74 -28.51 -27.29
CA VAL A 502 1.35 -28.42 -25.95
C VAL A 502 0.30 -28.47 -24.81
N ASP A 503 -0.95 -28.11 -25.12
CA ASP A 503 -2.09 -28.15 -24.18
C ASP A 503 -2.87 -29.49 -24.23
N GLY A 504 -2.37 -30.48 -24.98
CA GLY A 504 -3.04 -31.77 -25.18
C GLY A 504 -4.19 -31.75 -26.19
N SER A 505 -4.52 -30.59 -26.76
CA SER A 505 -5.54 -30.49 -27.81
C SER A 505 -5.04 -31.03 -29.15
N LEU A 506 -5.97 -31.40 -30.03
CA LEU A 506 -5.67 -31.82 -31.39
C LEU A 506 -5.84 -30.61 -32.33
N ALA A 507 -4.75 -30.15 -32.95
CA ALA A 507 -4.86 -29.14 -34.00
C ALA A 507 -5.47 -29.78 -35.25
N ALA A 508 -6.73 -29.48 -35.53
CA ALA A 508 -7.44 -30.01 -36.69
C ALA A 508 -6.67 -29.71 -37.99
N CYS A 509 -6.44 -30.76 -38.79
CA CYS A 509 -5.80 -30.63 -40.08
C CYS A 509 -6.63 -29.70 -40.99
N TRP A 510 -6.03 -28.62 -41.49
CA TRP A 510 -6.65 -27.72 -42.47
C TRP A 510 -7.04 -28.51 -43.72
N ARG A 511 -8.32 -28.87 -43.84
CA ARG A 511 -8.89 -29.43 -45.06
C ARG A 511 -9.03 -28.31 -46.11
N ARG A 512 -7.91 -27.83 -46.68
CA ARG A 512 -7.93 -26.89 -47.82
C ARG A 512 -8.00 -27.68 -49.13
N ALA A 513 -9.23 -27.81 -49.63
CA ALA A 513 -9.61 -27.94 -51.04
C ALA A 513 -8.91 -29.02 -51.91
N GLN A 514 -9.48 -30.22 -51.93
CA GLN A 514 -9.53 -31.04 -53.14
C GLN A 514 -10.99 -31.38 -53.47
N SER A 515 -11.68 -30.42 -54.07
CA SER A 515 -12.78 -30.69 -54.99
C SER A 515 -12.89 -29.55 -56.01
N GLY A 516 -12.51 -29.85 -57.26
CA GLY A 516 -13.08 -29.18 -58.43
C GLY A 516 -12.21 -28.20 -59.22
N ARG A 517 -11.55 -28.77 -60.24
CA ARG A 517 -11.55 -28.35 -61.66
C ARG A 517 -10.91 -27.02 -62.09
N GLU A 518 -9.94 -27.19 -62.99
CA GLU A 518 -9.48 -26.32 -64.08
C GLU A 518 -10.38 -25.11 -64.43
N SER A 519 -9.81 -23.91 -64.42
CA SER A 519 -9.72 -23.06 -65.63
C SER A 519 -8.95 -21.76 -65.35
N GLY A 520 -8.09 -21.39 -66.30
CA GLY A 520 -7.78 -19.98 -66.61
C GLY A 520 -6.62 -19.35 -65.85
N GLY A 521 -5.46 -19.26 -66.51
CA GLY A 521 -4.32 -18.48 -66.05
C GLY A 521 -4.58 -16.97 -65.98
N GLY A 522 -3.74 -16.30 -65.19
CA GLY A 522 -3.71 -14.84 -65.07
C GLY A 522 -2.67 -14.40 -64.06
N THR A 523 -1.58 -13.85 -64.58
CA THR A 523 -0.49 -13.12 -63.93
C THR A 523 -0.84 -12.32 -62.66
N ALA A 524 0.10 -12.34 -61.70
CA ALA A 524 0.28 -11.43 -60.55
C ALA A 524 0.20 -9.91 -60.93
N PRO A 525 0.15 -8.91 -60.02
CA PRO A 525 0.72 -8.90 -58.65
C PRO A 525 0.02 -8.06 -57.55
N PHE A 526 0.61 -8.09 -56.34
CA PHE A 526 0.62 -7.09 -55.25
C PHE A 526 -0.44 -5.97 -55.22
N GLY A 527 -1.15 -5.84 -54.10
CA GLY A 527 -1.90 -4.61 -53.80
C GLY A 527 -2.67 -4.62 -52.48
N ARG A 528 -2.14 -3.83 -51.53
CA ARG A 528 -2.82 -3.13 -50.41
C ARG A 528 -4.35 -3.10 -50.47
N PHE A 529 -5.02 -3.34 -49.35
CA PHE A 529 -6.32 -2.73 -49.08
C PHE A 529 -6.40 -2.18 -47.66
N THR A 530 -6.38 -0.85 -47.59
CA THR A 530 -7.00 -0.04 -46.56
C THR A 530 -8.31 0.49 -47.14
N VAL A 531 -9.26 0.83 -46.26
CA VAL A 531 -10.37 1.80 -46.42
C VAL A 531 -11.79 1.24 -46.60
N LEU A 532 -12.57 1.38 -45.51
CA LEU A 532 -13.95 1.90 -45.36
C LEU A 532 -15.03 1.58 -46.41
N SER A 533 -16.25 1.28 -45.93
CA SER A 533 -17.34 2.29 -45.78
C SER A 533 -18.68 1.68 -45.31
N LEU A 534 -19.56 2.58 -44.82
CA LEU A 534 -20.99 2.50 -44.40
C LEU A 534 -21.20 2.42 -42.88
N LEU A 535 -21.45 3.50 -42.10
CA LEU A 535 -22.15 4.81 -42.23
C LEU A 535 -23.70 4.75 -42.17
N LEU A 536 -24.24 5.67 -41.33
CA LEU A 536 -25.62 6.09 -41.03
C LEU A 536 -26.24 5.46 -39.75
N LEU A 537 -26.82 6.19 -38.78
CA LEU A 537 -27.48 7.51 -38.79
C LEU A 537 -27.69 8.00 -37.32
N GLY A 538 -27.63 9.32 -37.05
CA GLY A 538 -28.21 9.93 -35.84
C GLY A 538 -27.51 11.17 -35.26
N ALA A 539 -27.76 12.34 -35.85
CA ALA A 539 -27.40 13.66 -35.31
C ALA A 539 -28.64 14.32 -34.65
N GLU A 540 -28.44 15.07 -33.55
CA GLU A 540 -28.84 16.48 -33.25
C GLU A 540 -28.93 16.61 -31.70
N LEU A 541 -28.68 17.70 -30.97
CA LEU A 541 -28.60 19.15 -31.21
C LEU A 541 -28.10 19.78 -29.87
N LEU A 542 -27.14 20.71 -29.88
CA LEU A 542 -27.25 22.05 -29.24
C LEU A 542 -25.91 22.80 -29.23
N ASP A 543 -25.94 23.93 -29.91
CA ASP A 543 -24.92 24.96 -30.06
C ASP A 543 -25.34 26.23 -29.28
N ARG A 544 -24.35 27.09 -29.04
CA ARG A 544 -24.36 28.54 -28.73
C ARG A 544 -24.25 29.00 -27.27
N ARG A 545 -23.08 29.56 -26.93
CA ARG A 545 -22.77 31.02 -27.04
C ARG A 545 -21.35 31.35 -26.55
N ALA A 546 -20.57 32.02 -27.39
CA ALA A 546 -19.45 32.89 -27.01
C ALA A 546 -19.98 34.34 -26.75
N PRO A 547 -19.19 35.43 -26.51
CA PRO A 547 -17.71 35.57 -26.45
C PRO A 547 -17.14 36.59 -25.41
N GLY A 548 -15.80 36.58 -25.24
CA GLY A 548 -14.96 37.80 -25.32
C GLY A 548 -14.46 38.48 -24.03
N ARG A 549 -13.12 38.62 -23.91
CA ARG A 549 -12.34 39.89 -23.76
C ARG A 549 -10.93 39.68 -23.17
N ARG A 550 -9.91 40.10 -23.93
CA ARG A 550 -8.62 40.67 -23.48
C ARG A 550 -8.62 42.15 -23.98
N PRO A 551 -7.96 43.15 -23.34
CA PRO A 551 -6.49 43.26 -23.38
C PRO A 551 -5.79 44.09 -22.26
N ARG A 552 -4.45 44.23 -22.43
CA ARG A 552 -3.45 45.20 -21.87
C ARG A 552 -2.84 44.87 -20.48
N ALA A 553 -1.52 44.66 -20.35
CA ALA A 553 -0.34 45.53 -20.56
C ALA A 553 -0.06 46.45 -19.36
N GLY A 554 1.12 46.32 -18.74
CA GLY A 554 1.69 47.34 -17.86
C GLY A 554 2.63 46.85 -16.74
N ALA A 555 3.91 47.24 -16.86
CA ALA A 555 4.84 47.65 -15.80
C ALA A 555 5.54 46.61 -14.88
N SER A 556 6.84 46.39 -15.17
CA SER A 556 7.93 46.37 -14.17
C SER A 556 8.11 47.79 -13.57
N PRO A 557 8.59 47.95 -12.32
CA PRO A 557 10.05 48.03 -12.09
C PRO A 557 10.56 47.59 -10.70
N HIS A 558 11.91 47.62 -10.60
CA HIS A 558 12.77 47.81 -9.42
C HIS A 558 13.48 46.62 -8.75
N ARG A 559 14.77 46.53 -9.11
CA ARG A 559 15.92 46.15 -8.25
C ARG A 559 15.97 46.97 -6.95
N PRO A 560 16.73 46.48 -5.97
CA PRO A 560 17.96 47.21 -5.61
C PRO A 560 19.23 46.35 -5.56
N ARG A 561 20.35 47.02 -5.92
CA ARG A 561 21.75 46.72 -5.57
C ARG A 561 21.97 47.05 -4.09
N THR A 562 22.80 46.34 -3.31
CA THR A 562 24.24 46.53 -2.94
C THR A 562 24.30 46.00 -1.48
N SER A 563 25.34 45.43 -0.86
CA SER A 563 26.80 45.62 -0.86
C SER A 563 27.42 44.44 -0.07
N ILE A 564 28.52 43.83 -0.51
CA ILE A 564 29.88 43.95 0.07
C ILE A 564 29.96 43.82 1.60
N ALA A 565 30.54 42.71 2.08
CA ALA A 565 31.50 42.71 3.20
C ALA A 565 32.44 41.49 3.10
N ARG A 566 33.75 41.79 2.98
CA ARG A 566 34.89 40.90 3.24
C ARG A 566 35.28 41.01 4.72
N ALA A 567 35.67 39.89 5.35
CA ALA A 567 36.77 39.75 6.34
C ALA A 567 36.68 38.34 6.96
N HIS A 568 37.61 37.41 6.70
CA HIS A 568 38.93 37.20 7.33
C HIS A 568 38.93 36.28 8.58
N CYS A 569 39.63 35.15 8.42
CA CYS A 569 40.55 34.48 9.36
C CYS A 569 40.08 34.01 10.76
N CYS A 570 40.17 32.68 10.98
CA CYS A 570 41.05 31.98 11.96
C CYS A 570 40.82 30.46 11.80
N ARG A 571 41.77 29.65 11.28
CA ARG A 571 42.93 28.97 11.91
C ARG A 571 42.62 27.96 13.04
N GLY A 572 42.91 26.70 12.73
CA GLY A 572 43.41 25.63 13.64
C GLY A 572 42.32 24.69 14.19
N SER A 573 42.51 23.39 14.43
CA SER A 573 43.58 22.40 14.17
C SER A 573 43.13 21.09 14.83
N VAL A 574 43.25 19.95 14.11
CA VAL A 574 43.75 18.64 14.58
C VAL A 574 42.86 17.73 15.48
N LEU A 575 42.93 16.42 15.14
CA LEU A 575 42.49 15.17 15.81
C LEU A 575 41.06 14.72 15.46
N GLY A 576 40.77 13.50 14.99
CA GLY A 576 41.55 12.28 14.78
C GLY A 576 40.60 11.17 14.28
N SER A 577 41.07 10.34 13.37
CA SER A 577 40.52 9.01 13.02
C SER A 577 40.63 8.06 14.25
N PRO A 578 40.04 6.83 14.30
CA PRO A 578 39.79 5.93 13.16
C PRO A 578 38.56 4.99 13.23
N TRP A 579 38.48 4.18 12.17
CA TRP A 579 37.61 3.03 11.88
C TRP A 579 37.48 1.99 13.02
N PRO A 580 36.49 1.10 12.92
CA PRO A 580 36.74 -0.34 12.90
C PRO A 580 36.03 -1.02 11.70
N ALA A 581 36.66 -1.89 10.91
CA ALA A 581 37.18 -3.24 11.17
C ALA A 581 36.15 -4.34 10.83
N CYS A 582 36.55 -5.19 9.90
CA CYS A 582 35.94 -6.48 9.56
C CYS A 582 36.05 -7.47 10.72
N SER A 583 35.03 -8.32 10.89
CA SER A 583 35.17 -9.68 11.42
C SER A 583 33.94 -10.50 11.05
N GLY A 584 34.14 -11.57 10.27
CA GLY A 584 33.19 -12.66 10.19
C GLY A 584 33.36 -13.62 11.36
N CYS A 585 32.28 -14.35 11.69
CA CYS A 585 32.26 -15.70 12.24
C CYS A 585 30.81 -16.22 12.21
N TRP A 586 30.61 -17.36 11.57
CA TRP A 586 29.54 -18.34 11.85
C TRP A 586 29.81 -19.00 13.21
N PRO A 587 28.79 -19.45 13.98
CA PRO A 587 28.20 -20.79 13.78
C PRO A 587 26.69 -20.92 14.10
N ASP A 588 25.95 -21.64 13.25
CA ASP A 588 25.28 -22.95 13.53
C ASP A 588 24.52 -23.42 12.27
#